data_AF-A0A6B1DXB0-F1
#
_entry.id   AF-A0A6B1DXB0-F1
#
_cell.length_a   1.000
_cell.length_b   1.000
_cell.length_c   1.000
_cell.angle_alpha   90.00
_cell.angle_beta   90.00
_cell.angle_gamma   90.00
#
_symmetry.space_group_name_H-M   'P 1'
#
loop_
_entity.id
_entity.type
_entity.pdbx_description
1 polymer ?
#
loop_
_entity_poly.entity_id
_entity_poly.type
_entity_poly.pdbx_seq_one_letter_code
_entity_poly.pdbx_strand_id
1 'polypeptide(L)'
;MTLAAVPVSQPDVSVSRAEIASVQGRLRAYHARYAPFFGRRELRGHARAYLQGLLSDEPRKSVERMVLCLRGADRNEVRTQQLFLRQERWDDASILAAHRALVAETLDEEEGVLAIDGTDIPKDGHESVEVARQYCGQLGKRANCQEAVFAAYLGCGAAALVDRRLYLTRDWVSGASHAERR
;
A
#
# COMPACT_ATOMS: atom_id res chain seq x y z
N MET A 1 -29.58 -0.63 -4.89
CA MET A 1 -29.30 -1.77 -3.97
C MET A 1 -28.10 -1.41 -3.12
N THR A 2 -28.34 -1.01 -1.87
CA THR A 2 -27.27 -0.71 -0.91
C THR A 2 -26.82 -2.04 -0.32
N LEU A 3 -25.59 -2.48 -0.65
CA LEU A 3 -24.96 -3.58 0.08
C LEU A 3 -24.72 -3.09 1.51
N ALA A 4 -25.55 -3.57 2.44
CA ALA A 4 -25.29 -3.38 3.85
C ALA A 4 -23.93 -4.02 4.16
N ALA A 5 -23.05 -3.27 4.83
CA ALA A 5 -21.82 -3.84 5.36
C ALA A 5 -22.20 -5.01 6.27
N VAL A 6 -21.85 -6.23 5.87
CA VAL A 6 -21.95 -7.39 6.75
C VAL A 6 -21.01 -7.10 7.91
N PRO A 7 -21.50 -7.01 9.16
CA PRO A 7 -20.61 -6.87 10.28
C PRO A 7 -19.72 -8.11 10.30
N VAL A 8 -18.43 -7.91 10.07
CA VAL A 8 -17.42 -8.95 10.32
C VAL A 8 -17.49 -9.21 11.82
N SER A 9 -18.17 -10.30 12.22
CA SER A 9 -18.03 -10.78 13.57
C SER A 9 -16.55 -11.13 13.75
N GLN A 10 -15.89 -10.50 14.72
CA GLN A 10 -14.59 -11.00 15.13
C GLN A 10 -14.85 -12.41 15.67
N PRO A 11 -14.28 -13.46 15.06
CA PRO A 11 -14.42 -14.78 15.64
C PRO A 11 -13.88 -14.71 17.07
N ASP A 12 -14.59 -15.32 18.01
CA ASP A 12 -14.11 -15.51 19.39
C ASP A 12 -12.95 -16.51 19.36
N VAL A 13 -11.80 -16.02 18.89
CA VAL A 13 -10.57 -16.78 18.84
C VAL A 13 -9.86 -16.50 20.15
N SER A 14 -9.84 -17.50 21.02
CA SER A 14 -8.95 -17.50 22.18
C SER A 14 -7.50 -17.59 21.67
N VAL A 15 -6.91 -16.45 21.32
CA VAL A 15 -5.53 -16.40 20.81
C VAL A 15 -4.56 -16.63 21.97
N SER A 16 -3.84 -17.74 21.93
CA SER A 16 -2.79 -18.04 22.90
C SER A 16 -1.59 -17.10 22.75
N ARG A 17 -0.82 -16.92 23.83
CA ARG A 17 0.45 -16.17 23.76
C ARG A 17 1.43 -16.77 22.75
N ALA A 18 1.41 -18.09 22.56
CA ALA A 18 2.25 -18.78 21.60
C ALA A 18 1.87 -18.44 20.15
N GLU A 19 0.58 -18.36 19.84
CA GLU A 19 0.09 -17.95 18.53
C GLU A 19 0.44 -16.48 18.24
N ILE A 20 0.27 -15.58 19.22
CA ILE A 20 0.71 -14.19 19.09
C ILE A 20 2.21 -14.11 18.78
N ALA A 21 3.03 -14.85 19.53
CA ALA A 21 4.48 -14.87 19.31
C ALA A 21 4.86 -15.40 17.91
N SER A 22 4.15 -16.44 17.45
CA SER A 22 4.31 -17.00 16.10
C SER A 22 3.95 -15.99 15.01
N VAL A 23 2.78 -15.33 15.11
CA VAL A 23 2.36 -14.28 14.16
C VAL A 23 3.36 -13.13 14.13
N GLN A 24 3.82 -12.67 15.28
CA GLN A 24 4.84 -11.63 15.36
C GLN A 24 6.16 -12.08 14.72
N GLY A 25 6.54 -13.34 14.89
CA GLY A 25 7.70 -13.95 14.22
C GLY A 25 7.57 -13.91 12.70
N ARG A 26 6.42 -14.37 12.17
CA ARG A 26 6.13 -14.35 10.73
C ARG A 26 6.12 -12.93 10.16
N LEU A 27 5.53 -11.96 10.85
CA LEU A 27 5.54 -10.57 10.42
C LEU A 27 6.95 -9.97 10.41
N ARG A 28 7.80 -10.31 11.40
CA ARG A 28 9.21 -9.91 11.42
C ARG A 28 9.98 -10.52 10.25
N ALA A 29 9.78 -11.82 9.98
CA ALA A 29 10.42 -12.50 8.85
C ALA A 29 9.96 -11.93 7.50
N TYR A 30 8.67 -11.64 7.34
CA TYR A 30 8.14 -10.94 6.17
C TYR A 30 8.80 -9.58 5.98
N HIS A 31 8.80 -8.72 7.01
CA HIS A 31 9.45 -7.42 6.94
C HIS A 31 10.97 -7.52 6.64
N ALA A 32 11.65 -8.54 7.18
CA ALA A 32 13.08 -8.73 6.96
C ALA A 32 13.45 -8.93 5.48
N ARG A 33 12.54 -9.48 4.65
CA ARG A 33 12.73 -9.58 3.20
C ARG A 33 12.85 -8.22 2.51
N TYR A 34 12.14 -7.21 3.01
CA TYR A 34 12.09 -5.88 2.40
C TYR A 34 12.97 -4.85 3.11
N ALA A 35 13.33 -5.09 4.38
CA ALA A 35 14.10 -4.19 5.22
C ALA A 35 15.37 -3.63 4.55
N PRO A 36 16.16 -4.39 3.76
CA PRO A 36 17.33 -3.86 3.06
C PRO A 36 17.04 -2.70 2.11
N PHE A 37 15.83 -2.62 1.54
CA PHE A 37 15.45 -1.64 0.51
C PHE A 37 15.03 -0.27 1.08
N PHE A 38 14.91 -0.16 2.41
CA PHE A 38 14.59 1.10 3.09
C PHE A 38 15.84 1.86 3.56
N GLY A 39 17.04 1.43 3.17
CA GLY A 39 18.29 2.14 3.48
C GLY A 39 18.76 1.96 4.92
N ARG A 40 18.89 3.08 5.67
CA ARG A 40 19.47 3.12 7.03
C ARG A 40 18.63 2.36 8.04
N ARG A 41 19.26 1.89 9.13
CA ARG A 41 18.64 1.02 10.15
C ARG A 41 17.38 1.64 10.75
N GLU A 42 17.40 2.94 11.00
CA GLU A 42 16.30 3.71 11.58
C GLU A 42 15.07 3.68 10.66
N LEU A 43 15.28 3.86 9.34
CA LEU A 43 14.22 3.82 8.33
C LEU A 43 13.57 2.44 8.21
N ARG A 44 14.34 1.35 8.43
CA ARG A 44 13.77 -0.02 8.52
C ARG A 44 12.83 -0.15 9.72
N GLY A 45 13.14 0.53 10.83
CA GLY A 45 12.25 0.61 11.98
C GLY A 45 10.94 1.35 11.66
N HIS A 46 11.02 2.44 10.89
CA HIS A 46 9.85 3.18 10.42
C HIS A 46 9.01 2.40 9.41
N ALA A 47 9.64 1.67 8.48
CA ALA A 47 8.96 0.78 7.54
C ALA A 47 8.16 -0.32 8.27
N ARG A 48 8.78 -0.96 9.27
CA ARG A 48 8.09 -1.94 10.11
C ARG A 48 6.91 -1.35 10.85
N ALA A 49 7.05 -0.16 11.42
CA ALA A 49 5.97 0.49 12.16
C ALA A 49 4.83 0.95 11.25
N TYR A 50 5.16 1.39 10.04
CA TYR A 50 4.16 1.68 9.01
C TYR A 50 3.35 0.43 8.67
N LEU A 51 4.04 -0.69 8.40
CA LEU A 51 3.40 -1.98 8.11
C LEU A 51 2.50 -2.43 9.27
N GLN A 52 2.96 -2.30 10.51
CA GLN A 52 2.15 -2.60 11.70
C GLN A 52 0.92 -1.69 11.79
N GLY A 53 1.04 -0.42 11.41
CA GLY A 53 -0.08 0.53 11.42
C GLY A 53 -1.12 0.21 10.37
N LEU A 54 -0.68 -0.20 9.18
CA LEU A 54 -1.58 -0.66 8.12
C LEU A 54 -2.35 -1.92 8.54
N LEU A 55 -1.69 -2.84 9.25
CA LEU A 55 -2.27 -4.08 9.74
C LEU A 55 -3.04 -3.96 11.07
N SER A 56 -3.02 -2.80 11.73
CA SER A 56 -3.74 -2.60 12.99
C SER A 56 -5.25 -2.53 12.78
N ASP A 57 -6.00 -2.49 13.87
CA ASP A 57 -7.43 -2.25 13.92
C ASP A 57 -7.81 -0.76 13.82
N GLU A 58 -6.85 0.16 13.69
CA GLU A 58 -7.13 1.59 13.57
C GLU A 58 -7.93 1.87 12.29
N PRO A 59 -9.18 2.37 12.40
CA PRO A 59 -10.06 2.58 11.25
C PRO A 59 -9.58 3.71 10.34
N ARG A 60 -8.86 4.70 10.87
CA ARG A 60 -8.30 5.80 10.08
C ARG A 60 -6.81 5.56 9.87
N LYS A 61 -6.45 5.04 8.70
CA LYS A 61 -5.06 4.76 8.30
C LYS A 61 -4.23 6.00 7.95
N SER A 62 -4.49 7.14 8.60
CA SER A 62 -3.56 8.27 8.52
C SER A 62 -2.31 7.99 9.35
N VAL A 63 -1.18 8.51 8.92
CA VAL A 63 0.13 8.28 9.56
C VAL A 63 0.11 8.63 11.04
N GLU A 64 -0.46 9.79 11.36
CA GLU A 64 -0.59 10.26 12.73
C GLU A 64 -1.43 9.30 13.58
N ARG A 65 -2.60 8.88 13.10
CA ARG A 65 -3.47 7.94 13.83
C ARG A 65 -2.80 6.59 14.07
N MET A 66 -2.12 6.06 13.05
CA MET A 66 -1.36 4.81 13.18
C MET A 66 -0.23 4.94 14.22
N VAL A 67 0.50 6.05 14.23
CA VAL A 67 1.57 6.28 15.21
C VAL A 67 1.00 6.45 16.61
N LEU A 68 -0.06 7.24 16.79
CA LEU A 68 -0.72 7.42 18.09
C LEU A 68 -1.21 6.10 18.68
N CYS A 69 -1.77 5.23 17.83
CA CYS A 69 -2.22 3.90 18.21
C CYS A 69 -1.05 2.98 18.63
N LEU A 70 0.06 2.99 17.89
CA LEU A 70 1.18 2.06 18.11
C LEU A 70 2.21 2.53 19.14
N ARG A 71 2.43 3.84 19.26
CA ARG A 71 3.54 4.45 20.00
C ARG A 71 3.09 5.48 21.04
N GLY A 72 1.80 5.81 21.10
CA GLY A 72 1.25 6.83 21.98
C GLY A 72 1.43 8.25 21.46
N ALA A 73 1.10 9.23 22.30
CA ALA A 73 1.00 10.64 21.95
C ALA A 73 2.36 11.37 21.90
N ASP A 74 3.30 10.86 21.10
CA ASP A 74 4.59 11.53 20.84
C ASP A 74 4.59 12.25 19.49
N ARG A 75 4.68 13.57 19.52
CA ARG A 75 4.72 14.43 18.31
C ARG A 75 5.97 14.18 17.46
N ASN A 76 7.10 13.84 18.07
CA ASN A 76 8.35 13.58 17.36
C ASN A 76 8.25 12.27 16.57
N GLU A 77 7.60 11.25 17.14
CA GLU A 77 7.33 9.99 16.46
C GLU A 77 6.44 10.19 15.24
N VAL A 78 5.36 10.99 15.38
CA VAL A 78 4.47 11.34 14.26
C VAL A 78 5.26 12.04 13.14
N ARG A 79 6.05 13.06 13.50
CA ARG A 79 6.85 13.83 12.55
C ARG A 79 7.87 12.95 11.83
N THR A 80 8.58 12.09 12.55
CA THR A 80 9.61 11.23 11.95
C THR A 80 9.00 10.22 10.99
N GLN A 81 7.84 9.64 11.34
CA GLN A 81 7.12 8.74 10.45
C GLN A 81 6.61 9.45 9.18
N GLN A 82 6.16 10.70 9.28
CA GLN A 82 5.77 11.51 8.12
C GLN A 82 6.96 11.83 7.21
N LEU A 83 8.13 12.13 7.78
CA LEU A 83 9.36 12.37 7.02
C LEU A 83 9.80 11.10 6.27
N PHE A 84 9.74 9.93 6.90
CA PHE A 84 10.02 8.64 6.27
C PHE A 84 9.17 8.39 5.02
N LEU A 85 7.87 8.73 5.05
CA LEU A 85 6.97 8.53 3.92
C LEU A 85 7.11 9.58 2.82
N ARG A 86 7.59 10.79 3.15
CA ARG A 86 7.64 11.93 2.23
C ARG A 86 9.00 12.12 1.55
N GLN A 87 10.08 12.01 2.33
CA GLN A 87 11.41 12.47 1.90
C GLN A 87 12.35 11.33 1.53
N GLU A 88 12.15 10.15 2.11
CA GLU A 88 13.04 9.02 1.88
C GLU A 88 12.69 8.35 0.55
N ARG A 89 13.70 8.17 -0.31
CA ARG A 89 13.54 7.43 -1.57
C ARG A 89 13.61 5.95 -1.26
N TRP A 90 12.51 5.25 -1.49
CA TRP A 90 12.49 3.80 -1.40
C TRP A 90 12.98 3.23 -2.72
N ASP A 91 13.74 2.15 -2.66
CA ASP A 91 14.06 1.39 -3.87
C ASP A 91 12.83 0.56 -4.29
N ASP A 92 11.87 1.25 -4.88
CA ASP A 92 10.58 0.70 -5.29
C ASP A 92 10.74 -0.49 -6.24
N ALA A 93 11.73 -0.42 -7.14
CA ALA A 93 12.03 -1.48 -8.10
C ALA A 93 12.51 -2.75 -7.38
N SER A 94 13.44 -2.62 -6.43
CA SER A 94 13.92 -3.78 -5.66
C SER A 94 12.85 -4.33 -4.71
N ILE A 95 12.03 -3.47 -4.10
CA ILE A 95 10.87 -3.89 -3.29
C ILE A 95 9.91 -4.70 -4.16
N LEU A 96 9.60 -4.22 -5.37
CA LEU A 96 8.69 -4.89 -6.30
C LEU A 96 9.26 -6.21 -6.80
N ALA A 97 10.56 -6.28 -7.10
CA ALA A 97 11.23 -7.53 -7.47
C ALA A 97 11.18 -8.56 -6.34
N ALA A 98 11.47 -8.15 -5.10
CA ALA A 98 11.39 -9.03 -3.93
C ALA A 98 9.94 -9.50 -3.67
N HIS A 99 8.96 -8.62 -3.90
CA HIS A 99 7.54 -8.98 -3.79
C HIS A 99 7.12 -10.00 -4.85
N ARG A 100 7.53 -9.83 -6.11
CA ARG A 100 7.30 -10.82 -7.18
C ARG A 100 7.93 -12.16 -6.86
N ALA A 101 9.16 -12.17 -6.35
CA ALA A 101 9.83 -13.38 -5.93
C ALA A 101 9.06 -14.10 -4.81
N LEU A 102 8.52 -13.35 -3.83
CA LEU A 102 7.67 -13.92 -2.79
C LEU A 102 6.37 -14.49 -3.35
N VAL A 103 5.71 -13.79 -4.28
CA VAL A 103 4.50 -14.27 -4.93
C VAL A 103 4.78 -15.57 -5.70
N ALA A 104 5.89 -15.64 -6.43
CA ALA A 104 6.32 -16.87 -7.09
C ALA A 104 6.66 -17.99 -6.09
N GLU A 105 7.30 -17.67 -4.96
CA GLU A 105 7.60 -18.66 -3.91
C GLU A 105 6.33 -19.25 -3.28
N THR A 106 5.28 -18.44 -3.08
CA THR A 106 4.14 -18.85 -2.26
C THR A 106 2.84 -19.13 -3.01
N LEU A 107 2.67 -18.60 -4.22
CA LEU A 107 1.43 -18.67 -4.99
C LEU A 107 1.60 -19.27 -6.40
N ASP A 108 2.83 -19.57 -6.85
CA ASP A 108 3.05 -20.11 -8.20
C ASP A 108 2.40 -21.48 -8.36
N GLU A 109 1.55 -21.61 -9.38
CA GLU A 109 0.72 -22.76 -9.66
C GLU A 109 0.63 -22.91 -11.19
N GLU A 110 0.47 -24.15 -11.68
CA GLU A 110 0.47 -24.44 -13.13
C GLU A 110 -0.62 -23.70 -13.91
N GLU A 111 -1.77 -23.44 -13.27
CA GLU A 111 -2.93 -22.75 -13.86
C GLU A 111 -3.00 -21.25 -13.51
N GLY A 112 -1.94 -20.69 -12.90
CA GLY A 112 -1.89 -19.29 -12.53
C GLY A 112 -1.98 -18.34 -13.72
N VAL A 113 -2.77 -17.26 -13.60
CA VAL A 113 -2.94 -16.26 -14.67
C VAL A 113 -2.56 -14.87 -14.23
N LEU A 114 -2.11 -14.05 -15.19
CA LEU A 114 -1.86 -12.63 -14.99
C LEU A 114 -3.04 -11.81 -15.53
N ALA A 115 -3.78 -11.16 -14.64
CA ALA A 115 -4.81 -10.20 -14.99
C ALA A 115 -4.24 -8.78 -15.01
N ILE A 116 -4.60 -7.99 -16.02
CA ILE A 116 -4.22 -6.59 -16.15
C ILE A 116 -5.49 -5.76 -16.24
N ASP A 117 -5.64 -4.78 -15.37
CA ASP A 117 -6.82 -3.93 -15.33
C ASP A 117 -6.47 -2.48 -14.94
N GLY A 118 -7.25 -1.54 -15.48
CA GLY A 118 -7.18 -0.13 -15.13
C GLY A 118 -8.08 0.17 -13.93
N THR A 119 -7.62 1.00 -13.01
CA THR A 119 -8.41 1.43 -11.86
C THR A 119 -8.34 2.93 -11.67
N ASP A 120 -9.51 3.53 -11.47
CA ASP A 120 -9.64 4.96 -11.23
C ASP A 120 -9.79 5.21 -9.74
N ILE A 121 -8.93 6.07 -9.21
CA ILE A 121 -8.87 6.41 -7.79
C ILE A 121 -9.39 7.85 -7.63
N PRO A 122 -10.61 8.05 -7.11
CA PRO A 122 -11.13 9.39 -6.82
C PRO A 122 -10.16 10.16 -5.94
N LYS A 123 -9.68 11.29 -6.45
CA LYS A 123 -8.65 12.06 -5.76
C LYS A 123 -8.83 13.52 -6.07
N ASP A 124 -9.07 14.30 -5.01
CA ASP A 124 -9.02 15.74 -5.06
C ASP A 124 -7.69 16.27 -4.51
N GLY A 125 -7.22 17.38 -5.08
CA GLY A 125 -6.00 18.09 -4.72
C GLY A 125 -5.00 18.22 -5.89
N HIS A 126 -3.90 18.94 -5.63
CA HIS A 126 -2.88 19.27 -6.64
C HIS A 126 -1.48 18.72 -6.30
N GLU A 127 -1.36 18.01 -5.18
CA GLU A 127 -0.09 17.55 -4.63
C GLU A 127 0.24 16.09 -4.97
N SER A 128 -0.72 15.34 -5.47
CA SER A 128 -0.50 13.97 -5.95
C SER A 128 -0.20 13.98 -7.43
N VAL A 129 0.74 13.12 -7.86
CA VAL A 129 1.06 12.94 -9.27
C VAL A 129 -0.17 12.47 -10.02
N GLU A 130 -0.44 13.02 -11.20
CA GLU A 130 -1.51 12.57 -12.10
C GLU A 130 -2.93 12.76 -11.55
N VAL A 131 -3.19 13.80 -10.73
CA VAL A 131 -4.59 14.16 -10.47
C VAL A 131 -5.12 15.01 -11.62
N ALA A 132 -6.06 14.47 -12.39
CA ALA A 132 -6.67 15.16 -13.54
C ALA A 132 -8.20 15.02 -13.59
N ARG A 133 -8.87 15.97 -14.25
CA ARG A 133 -10.33 15.95 -14.45
C ARG A 133 -10.70 15.07 -15.64
N GLN A 134 -10.83 13.77 -15.41
CA GLN A 134 -11.11 12.74 -16.42
C GLN A 134 -12.32 11.88 -16.03
N TYR A 135 -12.69 10.91 -16.88
CA TYR A 135 -13.77 9.98 -16.53
C TYR A 135 -13.27 9.03 -15.45
N CYS A 136 -14.00 8.94 -14.33
CA CYS A 136 -13.69 8.05 -13.22
C CYS A 136 -14.73 6.94 -13.19
N GLY A 137 -14.34 5.73 -13.54
CA GLY A 137 -15.15 4.52 -13.53
C GLY A 137 -15.76 4.25 -12.16
N GLN A 138 -15.00 4.44 -11.07
CA GLN A 138 -15.52 4.29 -9.70
C GLN A 138 -16.69 5.24 -9.39
N LEU A 139 -16.69 6.46 -9.96
CA LEU A 139 -17.76 7.44 -9.76
C LEU A 139 -18.80 7.48 -10.88
N GLY A 140 -18.57 6.77 -11.99
CA GLY A 140 -19.43 6.75 -13.17
C GLY A 140 -19.58 8.12 -13.86
N LYS A 141 -18.63 9.04 -13.67
CA LYS A 141 -18.72 10.41 -14.18
C LYS A 141 -17.34 11.05 -14.34
N ARG A 142 -17.30 12.21 -15.00
CA ARG A 142 -16.11 13.05 -15.02
C ARG A 142 -15.89 13.69 -13.66
N ALA A 143 -14.74 13.44 -13.05
CA ALA A 143 -14.32 13.93 -11.75
C ALA A 143 -12.78 14.07 -11.71
N ASN A 144 -12.24 14.62 -10.63
CA ASN A 144 -10.80 14.51 -10.41
C ASN A 144 -10.48 13.10 -9.93
N CYS A 145 -9.58 12.42 -10.63
CA CYS A 145 -9.10 11.11 -10.25
C CYS A 145 -7.69 10.88 -10.78
N GLN A 146 -7.01 9.91 -10.17
CA GLN A 146 -5.85 9.26 -10.76
C GLN A 146 -6.30 7.99 -11.47
N GLU A 147 -5.61 7.60 -12.52
CA GLU A 147 -5.78 6.32 -13.20
C GLU A 147 -4.49 5.51 -13.08
N ALA A 148 -4.63 4.22 -12.76
CA ALA A 148 -3.50 3.32 -12.63
C ALA A 148 -3.81 1.97 -13.27
N VAL A 149 -2.83 1.41 -13.97
CA VAL A 149 -2.89 0.04 -14.46
C VAL A 149 -2.19 -0.86 -13.46
N PHE A 150 -2.90 -1.90 -13.03
CA PHE A 150 -2.39 -2.91 -12.11
C PHE A 150 -2.28 -4.24 -12.83
N ALA A 151 -1.22 -4.99 -12.51
CA ALA A 151 -1.11 -6.40 -12.86
C ALA A 151 -1.30 -7.23 -11.59
N ALA A 152 -2.18 -8.21 -11.65
CA ALA A 152 -2.47 -9.15 -10.58
C ALA A 152 -2.16 -10.57 -11.03
N TYR A 153 -1.44 -11.32 -10.20
CA TYR A 153 -1.35 -12.76 -10.32
C TYR A 153 -2.56 -13.39 -9.61
N LEU A 154 -3.24 -14.31 -10.28
CA LEU A 154 -4.41 -15.03 -9.79
C LEU A 154 -4.11 -16.55 -9.82
N GLY A 155 -4.08 -17.20 -8.65
CA GLY A 155 -4.02 -18.66 -8.50
C GLY A 155 -5.34 -19.23 -7.97
N CYS A 156 -5.41 -20.54 -7.77
CA CYS A 156 -6.66 -21.25 -7.40
C CYS A 156 -7.21 -20.89 -6.01
N GLY A 157 -6.41 -20.27 -5.13
CA GLY A 157 -6.86 -19.89 -3.78
C GLY A 157 -6.40 -18.52 -3.29
N ALA A 158 -5.64 -17.79 -4.10
CA ALA A 158 -5.04 -16.52 -3.70
C ALA A 158 -4.78 -15.61 -4.90
N ALA A 159 -4.71 -14.31 -4.62
CA ALA A 159 -4.36 -13.29 -5.59
C ALA A 159 -3.38 -12.30 -4.99
N ALA A 160 -2.48 -11.76 -5.82
CA ALA A 160 -1.55 -10.72 -5.41
C ALA A 160 -1.34 -9.71 -6.54
N LEU A 161 -1.33 -8.41 -6.20
CA LEU A 161 -0.84 -7.38 -7.11
C LEU A 161 0.67 -7.53 -7.29
N VAL A 162 1.14 -7.61 -8.53
CA VAL A 162 2.56 -7.85 -8.89
C VAL A 162 3.17 -6.73 -9.72
N ASP A 163 2.36 -5.82 -10.28
CA ASP A 163 2.84 -4.58 -10.90
C ASP A 163 1.80 -3.46 -10.76
N ARG A 164 2.26 -2.22 -10.91
CA ARG A 164 1.48 -0.99 -10.86
C ARG A 164 2.16 0.10 -11.68
N ARG A 165 1.37 0.83 -12.48
CA ARG A 165 1.82 2.01 -13.22
C ARG A 165 0.72 3.07 -13.18
N LEU A 166 1.07 4.33 -12.89
CA LEU A 166 0.15 5.44 -13.11
C LEU A 166 0.01 5.71 -14.61
N TYR A 167 -1.20 5.96 -15.07
CA TYR A 167 -1.48 6.41 -16.42
C TYR A 167 -1.29 7.94 -16.50
N LEU A 168 -0.13 8.39 -17.00
CA LEU A 168 0.15 9.82 -17.09
C LEU A 168 -0.54 10.45 -18.31
N THR A 169 -1.53 11.32 -18.07
CA THR A 169 -2.18 12.08 -19.15
C THR A 169 -1.19 12.95 -19.93
N ARG A 170 -1.52 13.26 -21.20
CA ARG A 170 -0.68 14.12 -22.05
C ARG A 170 -0.41 15.48 -21.40
N ASP A 171 -1.42 16.08 -20.78
CA ASP A 171 -1.29 17.38 -20.11
C ASP A 171 -0.36 17.29 -18.90
N TRP A 172 -0.34 16.17 -18.18
CA TRP A 172 0.60 15.96 -17.08
C TRP A 172 2.05 15.86 -17.57
N VAL A 173 2.27 15.13 -18.66
CA VAL A 173 3.61 14.89 -19.23
C VAL A 173 4.15 16.13 -19.95
N SER A 174 3.31 16.86 -20.67
CA SER A 174 3.75 17.96 -21.55
C SER A 174 3.44 19.36 -20.99
N GLY A 175 2.55 19.49 -20.01
CA GLY A 175 2.15 20.76 -19.45
C GLY A 175 3.24 21.41 -18.59
N ALA A 176 3.34 22.74 -18.68
CA ALA A 176 4.26 23.55 -17.88
C ALA A 176 3.89 23.53 -16.38
N SER A 177 2.60 23.42 -16.05
CA SER A 177 2.07 23.40 -14.68
C SER A 177 2.54 22.20 -13.83
N HIS A 178 3.09 21.17 -14.47
CA HIS A 178 3.54 19.94 -13.81
C HIS A 178 5.05 19.71 -13.94
N ALA A 179 5.81 20.67 -14.51
CA ALA A 179 7.23 20.50 -14.79
C ALA A 179 8.09 20.20 -13.55
N GLU A 180 7.78 20.82 -12.42
CA GLU A 180 8.48 20.58 -11.14
C GLU A 180 8.07 19.26 -10.45
N ARG A 181 7.00 18.61 -10.95
CA ARG A 181 6.41 17.39 -10.38
C ARG A 181 6.63 16.15 -11.26
N ARG A 182 7.39 16.28 -12.35
CA ARG A 182 7.91 15.17 -13.16
C ARG A 182 9.28 14.75 -12.64
#